data_AF-A0A924BJW7-F1
#
_entry.id   AF-A0A924BJW7-F1
#
_cell.length_a   1.000
_cell.length_b   1.000
_cell.length_c   1.000
_cell.angle_alpha   90.00
_cell.angle_beta   90.00
_cell.angle_gamma   90.00
#
_symmetry.space_group_name_H-M   'P 1'
#
loop_
_entity.id
_entity.type
_entity.pdbx_description
1 polymer ?
#
loop_
_entity_poly.entity_id
_entity_poly.type
_entity_poly.pdbx_seq_one_letter_code
_entity_poly.pdbx_strand_id
1 'polypeptide(L)'
;MIATCKQIAVFSLLLPAFAAPAARADTVTYTPLTLAKECSKFTAHSGDFCTVTASDLAAIPVGSWVFYLGPVLGPVILSTEVVLDAGGGNLALGYCSVELAKSAGACTFRAGSGTLTGFQAIVNLTIDEKGLFHWDGGYAMAGN
;
A
#
# COMPACT_ATOMS: atom_id res chain seq x y z
N MET A 1 62.25 11.98 49.49
CA MET A 1 61.36 10.91 49.98
C MET A 1 60.78 10.20 48.77
N ILE A 2 60.91 8.88 48.74
CA ILE A 2 60.61 7.98 47.61
C ILE A 2 59.09 7.81 47.50
N ALA A 3 58.53 7.92 46.29
CA ALA A 3 57.29 7.25 45.92
C ALA A 3 57.26 7.04 44.40
N THR A 4 57.72 5.86 43.99
CA THR A 4 57.59 5.29 42.65
C THR A 4 56.12 5.06 42.31
N CYS A 5 55.63 5.66 41.22
CA CYS A 5 54.31 5.36 40.66
C CYS A 5 54.48 4.42 39.45
N LYS A 6 53.82 3.27 39.54
CA LYS A 6 53.87 2.08 38.68
C LYS A 6 53.62 2.38 37.19
N GLN A 7 54.30 1.61 36.35
CA GLN A 7 54.08 1.49 34.90
C GLN A 7 52.61 1.25 34.56
N ILE A 8 52.05 2.11 33.71
CA ILE A 8 50.75 1.93 33.09
C ILE A 8 50.97 1.07 31.84
N ALA A 9 50.54 -0.19 31.88
CA ALA A 9 50.50 -1.05 30.72
C ALA A 9 49.45 -0.51 29.74
N VAL A 10 49.90 -0.09 28.56
CA VAL A 10 49.02 0.30 27.46
C VAL A 10 48.50 -0.99 26.82
N PHE A 11 47.28 -1.39 27.20
CA PHE A 11 46.58 -2.50 26.58
C PHE A 11 45.81 -1.97 25.38
N SER A 12 46.40 -2.05 24.18
CA SER A 12 45.75 -1.68 22.92
C SER A 12 44.50 -2.55 22.71
N LEU A 13 43.32 -1.95 22.83
CA LEU A 13 42.05 -2.59 22.49
C LEU A 13 41.97 -2.76 20.96
N LEU A 14 42.18 -3.99 20.49
CA LEU A 14 41.79 -4.40 19.13
C LEU A 14 40.27 -4.51 19.08
N LEU A 15 39.60 -3.51 18.50
CA LEU A 15 38.18 -3.56 18.17
C LEU A 15 37.97 -4.56 17.01
N PRO A 16 37.20 -5.64 17.18
CA PRO A 16 36.82 -6.48 16.05
C PRO A 16 35.90 -5.68 15.13
N ALA A 17 36.32 -5.47 13.89
CA ALA A 17 35.47 -4.90 12.85
C ALA A 17 34.37 -5.90 12.50
N PHE A 18 33.20 -5.75 13.10
CA PHE A 18 31.99 -6.44 12.65
C PHE A 18 31.61 -5.88 11.28
N ALA A 19 31.95 -6.61 10.21
CA ALA A 19 31.41 -6.33 8.89
C ALA A 19 29.91 -6.62 8.92
N ALA A 20 29.08 -5.58 8.95
CA ALA A 20 27.64 -5.72 8.80
C ALA A 20 27.32 -6.35 7.43
N PRO A 21 26.42 -7.34 7.34
CA PRO A 21 25.95 -7.83 6.05
C PRO A 21 25.35 -6.65 5.28
N ALA A 22 25.78 -6.42 4.05
CA ALA A 22 25.13 -5.45 3.18
C ALA A 22 23.70 -5.96 2.91
N ALA A 23 22.69 -5.26 3.41
CA ALA A 23 21.31 -5.53 3.04
C ALA A 23 21.19 -5.37 1.52
N ARG A 24 20.78 -6.42 0.83
CA ARG A 24 20.46 -6.34 -0.60
C ARG A 24 19.18 -5.53 -0.71
N ALA A 25 19.24 -4.39 -1.39
CA ALA A 25 18.04 -3.66 -1.75
C ALA A 25 17.36 -4.46 -2.87
N ASP A 26 16.34 -5.23 -2.52
CA ASP A 26 15.48 -5.85 -3.51
C ASP A 26 14.67 -4.73 -4.17
N THR A 27 14.97 -4.45 -5.44
CA THR A 27 14.19 -3.50 -6.24
C THR A 27 12.84 -4.13 -6.53
N VAL A 28 11.81 -3.74 -5.78
CA VAL A 28 10.42 -4.13 -6.05
C VAL A 28 10.04 -3.58 -7.42
N THR A 29 9.85 -4.49 -8.38
CA THR A 29 9.37 -4.13 -9.72
C THR A 29 7.84 -4.15 -9.69
N TYR A 30 7.22 -3.01 -9.99
CA TYR A 30 5.77 -2.94 -10.10
C TYR A 30 5.33 -3.30 -11.52
N THR A 31 4.40 -4.25 -11.63
CA THR A 31 3.68 -4.56 -12.86
C THR A 31 2.51 -3.57 -13.03
N PRO A 32 2.19 -3.10 -14.24
CA PRO A 32 1.03 -2.24 -14.45
C PRO A 32 -0.27 -2.85 -13.93
N LEU A 33 -1.13 -2.01 -13.35
CA LEU A 33 -2.48 -2.34 -12.89
C LEU A 33 -3.46 -1.35 -13.50
N THR A 34 -4.49 -1.88 -14.14
CA THR A 34 -5.61 -1.12 -14.70
C THR A 34 -6.92 -1.74 -14.22
N LEU A 35 -7.76 -0.94 -13.55
CA LEU A 35 -9.00 -1.42 -12.97
C LEU A 35 -10.07 -0.35 -13.04
N ALA A 36 -11.32 -0.73 -13.27
CA ALA A 36 -12.46 0.16 -13.27
C ALA A 36 -13.54 -0.28 -12.26
N LYS A 37 -14.24 0.69 -11.66
CA LYS A 37 -15.22 0.48 -10.58
C LYS A 37 -16.44 1.35 -10.74
N GLU A 38 -17.60 0.76 -10.50
CA GLU A 38 -18.88 1.44 -10.38
C GLU A 38 -19.14 1.81 -8.91
N CYS A 39 -19.43 3.09 -8.65
CA CYS A 39 -19.49 3.66 -7.31
C CYS A 39 -20.83 4.35 -6.99
N SER A 40 -21.92 4.11 -7.73
CA SER A 40 -23.25 4.69 -7.47
C SER A 40 -23.85 4.35 -6.11
N LYS A 41 -23.28 3.39 -5.38
CA LYS A 41 -23.62 3.07 -3.98
C LYS A 41 -22.78 3.82 -2.96
N PHE A 42 -21.80 4.60 -3.40
CA PHE A 42 -21.00 5.46 -2.54
C PHE A 42 -21.78 6.73 -2.21
N THR A 43 -22.03 6.94 -0.93
CA THR A 43 -22.82 8.02 -0.34
C THR A 43 -22.05 8.84 0.69
N ALA A 44 -20.72 8.68 0.74
CA ALA A 44 -19.82 9.31 1.70
C ALA A 44 -20.00 8.86 3.16
N HIS A 45 -20.45 7.62 3.37
CA HIS A 45 -20.50 6.98 4.68
C HIS A 45 -19.46 5.87 4.81
N SER A 46 -18.99 5.64 6.03
CA SER A 46 -18.11 4.51 6.33
C SER A 46 -18.82 3.19 6.01
N GLY A 47 -18.13 2.29 5.32
CA GLY A 47 -18.66 1.01 4.85
C GLY A 47 -19.26 1.08 3.45
N ASP A 48 -19.36 2.27 2.85
CA ASP A 48 -19.72 2.40 1.44
C ASP A 48 -18.71 1.68 0.55
N PHE A 49 -19.20 1.20 -0.58
CA PHE A 49 -18.40 0.39 -1.48
C PHE A 49 -18.59 0.74 -2.95
N CYS A 50 -17.59 0.38 -3.73
CA CYS A 50 -17.68 0.30 -5.18
C CYS A 50 -17.53 -1.16 -5.63
N THR A 51 -18.11 -1.50 -6.78
CA THR A 51 -17.96 -2.81 -7.40
C THR A 51 -16.99 -2.73 -8.57
N VAL A 52 -16.01 -3.63 -8.62
CA VAL A 52 -15.07 -3.76 -9.73
C VAL A 52 -15.82 -4.26 -10.97
N THR A 53 -15.77 -3.49 -12.06
CA THR A 53 -16.43 -3.81 -13.33
C THR A 53 -15.46 -4.26 -14.42
N ALA A 54 -14.17 -3.93 -14.28
CA ALA A 54 -13.09 -4.41 -15.15
C ALA A 54 -11.76 -4.45 -14.38
N SER A 55 -10.91 -5.44 -14.64
CA SER A 55 -9.53 -5.49 -14.13
C SER A 55 -8.65 -6.31 -15.06
N ASP A 56 -7.39 -5.90 -15.22
CA ASP A 56 -6.34 -6.67 -15.90
C ASP A 56 -5.62 -7.67 -14.98
N LEU A 57 -5.93 -7.67 -13.67
CA LEU A 57 -5.35 -8.57 -12.68
C LEU A 57 -6.37 -9.66 -12.31
N ALA A 58 -6.11 -10.90 -12.72
CA ALA A 58 -7.01 -12.03 -12.46
C ALA A 58 -7.27 -12.31 -10.97
N ALA A 59 -6.35 -11.90 -10.08
CA ALA A 59 -6.54 -12.01 -8.63
C ALA A 59 -7.61 -11.04 -8.08
N ILE A 60 -8.00 -10.03 -8.88
CA ILE A 60 -9.07 -9.06 -8.59
C ILE A 60 -10.15 -9.21 -9.67
N PRO A 61 -10.99 -10.25 -9.60
CA PRO A 61 -11.99 -10.49 -10.64
C PRO A 61 -13.10 -9.42 -10.64
N VAL A 62 -13.79 -9.30 -11.77
CA VAL A 62 -15.04 -8.53 -11.87
C VAL A 62 -16.03 -9.02 -10.81
N GLY A 63 -16.70 -8.08 -10.13
CA GLY A 63 -17.57 -8.36 -9.00
C GLY A 63 -16.90 -8.23 -7.63
N SER A 64 -15.57 -8.06 -7.58
CA SER A 64 -14.86 -7.70 -6.34
C SER A 64 -15.39 -6.39 -5.77
N TRP A 65 -15.33 -6.23 -4.45
CA TRP A 65 -15.78 -5.03 -3.75
C TRP A 65 -14.61 -4.22 -3.22
N VAL A 66 -14.77 -2.90 -3.24
CA VAL A 66 -13.83 -1.96 -2.62
C VAL A 66 -14.59 -1.17 -1.57
N PHE A 67 -14.35 -1.48 -0.31
CA PHE A 67 -14.95 -0.83 0.85
C PHE A 67 -14.11 0.33 1.34
N TYR A 68 -14.76 1.43 1.70
CA TYR A 68 -14.14 2.62 2.27
C TYR A 68 -14.58 2.79 3.72
N LEU A 69 -13.67 2.63 4.67
CA LEU A 69 -13.98 2.46 6.11
C LEU A 69 -13.66 3.68 6.97
N GLY A 70 -12.93 4.65 6.44
CA GLY A 70 -12.61 5.90 7.13
C GLY A 70 -13.67 6.99 6.92
N PRO A 71 -13.61 8.06 7.73
CA PRO A 71 -14.51 9.20 7.60
C PRO A 71 -14.29 9.93 6.28
N VAL A 72 -15.37 10.45 5.68
CA VAL A 72 -15.25 11.43 4.60
C VAL A 72 -15.07 12.81 5.23
N LEU A 73 -13.96 13.48 4.91
CA LEU A 73 -13.60 14.77 5.45
C LEU A 73 -14.18 15.88 4.56
N GLY A 74 -15.36 16.37 4.96
CA GLY A 74 -16.09 17.40 4.23
C GLY A 74 -16.66 16.91 2.90
N PRO A 75 -17.20 17.79 2.06
CA PRO A 75 -17.94 17.39 0.86
C PRO A 75 -17.05 16.86 -0.29
N VAL A 76 -15.73 16.79 -0.11
CA VAL A 76 -14.79 16.65 -1.23
C VAL A 76 -13.66 15.65 -0.98
N ILE A 77 -13.21 15.46 0.28
CA ILE A 77 -11.98 14.71 0.55
C ILE A 77 -12.29 13.39 1.23
N LEU A 78 -11.87 12.29 0.63
CA LEU A 78 -11.75 11.01 1.31
C LEU A 78 -10.30 10.81 1.73
N SER A 79 -10.02 10.75 3.03
CA SER A 79 -8.85 10.00 3.52
C SER A 79 -9.34 8.82 4.32
N THR A 80 -9.26 7.65 3.72
CA THR A 80 -10.03 6.50 4.17
C THR A 80 -9.20 5.24 4.08
N GLU A 81 -9.31 4.40 5.10
CA GLU A 81 -8.87 3.02 5.01
C GLU A 81 -9.72 2.32 3.95
N VAL A 82 -9.05 1.60 3.05
CA VAL A 82 -9.72 0.87 1.97
C VAL A 82 -9.48 -0.61 2.12
N VAL A 83 -10.53 -1.40 1.92
CA VAL A 83 -10.46 -2.86 1.85
C VAL A 83 -10.93 -3.29 0.48
N LEU A 84 -10.03 -3.90 -0.29
CA LEU A 84 -10.39 -4.63 -1.49
C LEU A 84 -10.74 -6.06 -1.07
N ASP A 85 -11.96 -6.50 -1.40
CA ASP A 85 -12.45 -7.85 -1.20
C ASP A 85 -12.67 -8.53 -2.56
N ALA A 86 -11.77 -9.46 -2.89
CA ALA A 86 -11.83 -10.28 -4.10
C ALA A 86 -12.62 -11.60 -3.90
N GLY A 87 -13.32 -11.74 -2.77
CA GLY A 87 -14.11 -12.90 -2.40
C GLY A 87 -13.29 -14.02 -1.78
N GLY A 88 -13.94 -14.93 -1.05
CA GLY A 88 -13.31 -16.16 -0.52
C GLY A 88 -12.17 -15.94 0.48
N GLY A 89 -12.12 -14.78 1.15
CA GLY A 89 -11.04 -14.41 2.08
C GLY A 89 -9.80 -13.80 1.41
N ASN A 90 -9.88 -13.50 0.12
CA ASN A 90 -8.84 -12.79 -0.63
C ASN A 90 -9.03 -11.29 -0.43
N LEU A 91 -8.33 -10.70 0.54
CA LEU A 91 -8.48 -9.31 0.91
C LEU A 91 -7.18 -8.54 0.64
N ALA A 92 -7.28 -7.24 0.37
CA ALA A 92 -6.15 -6.34 0.46
C ALA A 92 -6.52 -5.07 1.24
N LEU A 93 -5.65 -4.69 2.16
CA LEU A 93 -5.79 -3.52 3.02
C LEU A 93 -4.93 -2.38 2.48
N GLY A 94 -5.50 -1.18 2.50
CA GLY A 94 -4.87 0.00 1.95
C GLY A 94 -5.40 1.30 2.53
N TYR A 95 -4.98 2.38 1.88
CA TYR A 95 -5.42 3.73 2.19
C TYR A 95 -5.60 4.52 0.90
N CYS A 96 -6.69 5.27 0.81
CA CYS A 96 -6.98 6.18 -0.30
C CYS A 96 -7.04 7.63 0.18
N SER A 97 -6.48 8.53 -0.63
CA SER A 97 -6.65 9.98 -0.54
C SER A 97 -7.27 10.48 -1.84
N VAL A 98 -8.51 10.95 -1.80
CA VAL A 98 -9.31 11.31 -2.98
C VAL A 98 -9.91 12.69 -2.81
N GLU A 99 -9.89 13.49 -3.87
CA GLU A 99 -10.56 14.78 -3.97
C GLU A 99 -11.65 14.70 -5.06
N LEU A 100 -12.88 14.39 -4.66
CA LEU A 100 -13.98 14.10 -5.58
C LEU A 100 -14.31 15.26 -6.53
N ALA A 101 -14.19 16.52 -6.07
CA ALA A 101 -14.45 17.69 -6.91
C ALA A 101 -13.41 17.87 -8.03
N LYS A 102 -12.24 17.24 -7.89
CA LYS A 102 -11.21 17.21 -8.94
C LYS A 102 -11.22 15.91 -9.73
N SER A 103 -12.13 14.98 -9.41
CA SER A 103 -12.18 13.64 -10.00
C SER A 103 -10.82 12.93 -9.96
N ALA A 104 -10.06 13.13 -8.88
CA ALA A 104 -8.67 12.69 -8.79
C ALA A 104 -8.33 12.18 -7.39
N GLY A 105 -7.40 11.25 -7.30
CA GLY A 105 -6.88 10.76 -6.03
C GLY A 105 -5.76 9.74 -6.20
N ALA A 106 -5.35 9.13 -5.10
CA ALA A 106 -4.43 8.02 -5.09
C ALA A 106 -4.80 7.01 -3.99
N CYS A 107 -4.52 5.74 -4.25
CA CYS A 107 -4.68 4.66 -3.29
C CYS A 107 -3.39 3.84 -3.20
N THR A 108 -3.09 3.38 -2.00
CA THR A 108 -1.97 2.47 -1.74
C THR A 108 -2.47 1.22 -1.02
N PHE A 109 -1.99 0.05 -1.44
CA PHE A 109 -2.25 -1.23 -0.79
C PHE A 109 -0.94 -1.81 -0.26
N ARG A 110 -0.99 -2.39 0.93
CA ARG A 110 0.22 -2.70 1.71
C ARG A 110 0.25 -4.14 2.21
N ALA A 111 -0.92 -4.75 2.35
CA ALA A 111 -1.06 -6.10 2.85
C ALA A 111 -2.23 -6.78 2.16
N GLY A 112 -2.09 -8.05 1.84
CA GLY A 112 -3.20 -8.87 1.37
C GLY A 112 -3.15 -10.30 1.88
N SER A 113 -4.26 -11.01 1.71
CA SER A 113 -4.50 -12.38 2.17
C SER A 113 -4.96 -13.27 1.02
N GLY A 114 -4.89 -14.59 1.21
CA GLY A 114 -5.32 -15.56 0.21
C GLY A 114 -4.51 -15.41 -1.09
N THR A 115 -5.19 -15.30 -2.24
CA THR A 115 -4.57 -15.05 -3.54
C THR A 115 -3.92 -13.67 -3.66
N LEU A 116 -4.24 -12.74 -2.75
CA LEU A 116 -3.64 -11.41 -2.64
C LEU A 116 -2.47 -11.36 -1.64
N THR A 117 -1.96 -12.51 -1.19
CA THR A 117 -0.81 -12.54 -0.27
C THR A 117 0.39 -11.79 -0.85
N GLY A 118 0.89 -10.81 -0.10
CA GLY A 118 2.00 -9.95 -0.52
C GLY A 118 1.64 -8.87 -1.55
N PHE A 119 0.35 -8.70 -1.86
CA PHE A 119 -0.11 -7.65 -2.75
C PHE A 119 0.25 -6.27 -2.17
N GLN A 120 0.98 -5.50 -2.96
CA GLN A 120 1.24 -4.09 -2.74
C GLN A 120 0.89 -3.34 -4.02
N ALA A 121 0.26 -2.19 -3.92
CA ALA A 121 -0.06 -1.39 -5.10
C ALA A 121 -0.04 0.09 -4.80
N ILE A 122 0.26 0.88 -5.83
CA ILE A 122 0.12 2.33 -5.84
C ILE A 122 -0.63 2.66 -7.13
N VAL A 123 -1.83 3.23 -6.99
CA VAL A 123 -2.70 3.55 -8.12
C VAL A 123 -3.23 4.98 -8.00
N ASN A 124 -3.29 5.67 -9.12
CA ASN A 124 -4.00 6.93 -9.24
C ASN A 124 -5.47 6.64 -9.51
N LEU A 125 -6.34 7.44 -8.91
CA LEU A 125 -7.77 7.41 -9.14
C LEU A 125 -8.16 8.52 -10.11
N THR A 126 -8.95 8.18 -11.12
CA THR A 126 -9.65 9.15 -11.97
C THR A 126 -11.13 8.79 -12.08
N ILE A 127 -11.97 9.74 -12.48
CA ILE A 127 -13.38 9.49 -12.81
C ILE A 127 -13.58 9.91 -14.27
N ASP A 128 -14.07 8.99 -15.10
CA ASP A 128 -14.31 9.27 -16.52
C ASP A 128 -15.62 10.02 -16.77
N GLU A 129 -15.87 10.40 -18.03
CA GLU A 129 -17.08 11.12 -18.45
C GLU A 129 -18.38 10.33 -18.21
N LYS A 130 -18.29 9.02 -18.01
CA LYS A 130 -19.43 8.14 -17.70
C LYS A 130 -19.65 7.98 -16.20
N GLY A 131 -18.79 8.58 -15.36
CA GLY A 131 -18.84 8.47 -13.91
C GLY A 131 -18.18 7.20 -13.37
N LEU A 132 -17.43 6.46 -14.20
CA LEU A 132 -16.73 5.25 -13.77
C LEU A 132 -15.39 5.62 -13.12
N PHE A 133 -15.08 4.98 -12.00
CA PHE A 133 -13.87 5.26 -11.23
C PHE A 133 -12.76 4.32 -11.67
N HIS A 134 -11.67 4.86 -12.18
CA HIS A 134 -10.52 4.11 -12.68
C HIS A 134 -9.38 4.13 -11.67
N TRP A 135 -8.64 3.04 -11.64
CA TRP A 135 -7.37 2.89 -10.95
C TRP A 135 -6.30 2.50 -11.94
N ASP A 136 -5.29 3.35 -12.08
CA ASP A 136 -4.16 3.16 -12.97
C ASP A 136 -2.86 3.31 -12.18
N GLY A 137 -1.96 2.33 -12.28
CA GLY A 137 -0.68 2.40 -11.60
C GLY A 137 0.08 1.10 -11.65
N GLY A 138 0.65 0.68 -10.52
CA GLY A 138 1.45 -0.52 -10.45
C GLY A 138 1.18 -1.35 -9.21
N TYR A 139 1.34 -2.66 -9.33
CA TYR A 139 1.27 -3.62 -8.23
C TYR A 139 2.48 -4.56 -8.19
N ALA A 140 2.72 -5.13 -7.02
CA ALA A 140 3.67 -6.21 -6.78
C ALA A 140 2.99 -7.30 -5.95
N MET A 141 3.50 -8.53 -6.07
CA MET A 141 3.06 -9.70 -5.29
C MET A 141 4.26 -10.26 -4.53
N ALA A 142 4.04 -11.02 -3.46
CA ALA A 142 5.14 -11.74 -2.82
C ALA A 142 5.78 -12.73 -3.80
N GLY A 143 7.08 -12.62 -4.03
CA GLY A 143 7.87 -13.53 -4.86
C GLY A 143 8.24 -13.03 -6.26
N ASN A 144 7.94 -11.78 -6.60
CA ASN A 144 8.41 -11.09 -7.81
C ASN A 144 9.42 -9.99 -7.49
#